data_AF-A0A658NL38-F1
#
_entry.id   AF-A0A658NL38-F1
#
_cell.length_a   1.000
_cell.length_b   1.000
_cell.length_c   1.000
_cell.angle_alpha   90.00
_cell.angle_beta   90.00
_cell.angle_gamma   90.00
#
_symmetry.space_group_name_H-M   'P 1'
#
loop_
_entity.id
_entity.type
_entity.pdbx_description
1 polymer ?
#
loop_
_entity_poly.entity_id
_entity_poly.type
_entity_poly.pdbx_seq_one_letter_code
_entity_poly.pdbx_strand_id
1 'polypeptide(L)'
;RIRKESPGPVFYRGVRVGKDGKPFHILKFRTMYETPEAHNGSRLTVNHDSRVTTFGSWLRATKTNELPQRWNVLIGEMSLVGPR
;
A
#
# COMPACT_ATOMS: atom_id res chain seq x y z
N ARG A 1 9.40 -8.66 8.91
CA ARG A 1 8.21 -9.50 9.16
C ARG A 1 7.36 -9.71 7.89
N ILE A 2 7.12 -8.68 7.07
CA ILE A 2 6.37 -8.78 5.79
C ILE A 2 6.77 -9.99 4.94
N ARG A 3 8.05 -10.14 4.58
CA ARG A 3 8.55 -11.29 3.78
C ARG A 3 8.42 -12.66 4.48
N LYS A 4 8.38 -12.67 5.81
CA LYS A 4 8.28 -13.90 6.61
C LYS A 4 6.84 -14.41 6.70
N GLU A 5 5.86 -13.51 6.76
CA GLU A 5 4.43 -13.87 6.76
C GLU A 5 3.89 -14.17 5.36
N SER A 6 4.38 -13.47 4.35
CA SER A 6 4.07 -13.72 2.94
C SER A 6 5.35 -13.51 2.14
N PRO A 7 5.86 -14.52 1.41
CA PRO A 7 6.97 -14.32 0.48
C PRO A 7 6.64 -13.25 -0.58
N GLY A 8 7.68 -12.73 -1.26
CA GLY A 8 7.53 -11.72 -2.31
C GLY A 8 7.88 -10.28 -1.91
N PRO A 9 7.46 -9.28 -2.72
CA PRO A 9 7.90 -7.89 -2.58
C PRO A 9 7.48 -7.23 -1.26
N VAL A 10 8.38 -6.41 -0.70
CA VAL A 10 8.08 -5.67 0.55
C VAL A 10 7.12 -4.52 0.30
N PHE A 11 7.20 -3.93 -0.88
CA PHE A 11 6.46 -2.74 -1.24
C PHE A 11 5.28 -3.09 -2.14
N TYR A 12 4.16 -2.45 -1.86
CA TYR A 12 3.03 -2.35 -2.77
C TYR A 12 3.15 -1.05 -3.58
N ARG A 13 2.87 -1.14 -4.88
CA ARG A 13 2.85 0.00 -5.82
C ARG A 13 1.50 0.06 -6.52
N GLY A 14 0.66 1.00 -6.12
CA GLY A 14 -0.64 1.25 -6.75
C GLY A 14 -0.58 2.44 -7.69
N VAL A 15 -1.24 2.36 -8.84
CA VAL A 15 -1.37 3.53 -9.73
C VAL A 15 -2.33 4.55 -9.09
N ARG A 16 -1.91 5.81 -9.05
CA ARG A 16 -2.68 6.96 -8.58
C ARG A 16 -2.52 8.11 -9.55
N VAL A 17 -3.51 9.01 -9.55
CA VAL A 17 -3.46 10.25 -10.33
C VAL A 17 -2.81 11.31 -9.46
N GLY A 18 -1.71 11.87 -9.92
CA GLY A 18 -0.97 12.92 -9.25
C GLY A 18 -1.25 14.29 -9.84
N LYS A 19 -0.28 15.20 -9.67
CA LYS A 19 -0.35 16.57 -10.19
C LYS A 19 -0.57 16.58 -11.71
N ASP A 20 -1.42 17.49 -12.18
CA ASP A 20 -1.75 17.67 -13.60
C ASP A 20 -2.29 16.40 -14.29
N GLY A 21 -2.92 15.50 -13.52
CA GLY A 21 -3.45 14.24 -14.04
C GLY A 21 -2.40 13.17 -14.33
N LYS A 22 -1.12 13.44 -14.02
CA LYS A 22 -0.02 12.50 -14.32
C LYS A 22 -0.11 11.27 -13.41
N PRO A 23 -0.13 10.05 -13.96
CA PRO A 23 -0.14 8.85 -13.14
C PRO A 23 1.22 8.66 -12.46
N PHE A 24 1.20 8.23 -11.20
CA PHE A 24 2.39 7.83 -10.46
C PHE A 24 2.09 6.58 -9.61
N HIS A 25 3.14 5.95 -9.10
CA HIS A 25 3.01 4.76 -8.26
C HIS A 25 3.14 5.11 -6.78
N ILE A 26 2.02 5.07 -6.05
CA ILE A 26 2.05 5.25 -4.60
C ILE A 26 2.80 4.09 -3.95
N LEU A 27 3.78 4.42 -3.11
CA LEU A 27 4.60 3.44 -2.42
C LEU A 27 4.04 3.18 -1.01
N LYS A 28 3.71 1.93 -0.71
CA LYS A 28 3.31 1.50 0.64
C LYS A 28 4.04 0.24 1.03
N PHE A 29 4.12 -0.05 2.33
CA PHE A 29 4.43 -1.42 2.74
C PHE A 29 3.30 -2.35 2.32
N ARG A 30 3.65 -3.52 1.80
CA ARG A 30 2.67 -4.55 1.49
C ARG A 30 2.06 -5.06 2.78
N THR A 31 0.74 -5.09 2.81
CA THR A 31 -0.06 -5.47 3.97
C THR A 31 -1.09 -6.55 3.63
N MET A 32 -1.07 -7.07 2.40
CA MET A 32 -1.92 -8.15 1.93
C MET A 32 -1.06 -9.33 1.50
N TYR A 33 -1.64 -10.53 1.51
CA TYR A 33 -1.00 -11.73 1.02
C TYR A 33 -0.73 -11.63 -0.48
N GLU A 34 0.38 -12.22 -0.92
CA GLU A 34 0.79 -12.29 -2.32
C GLU A 34 0.26 -13.59 -2.95
N THR A 35 -1.06 -13.71 -3.07
CA THR A 35 -1.71 -14.89 -3.69
C THR A 35 -2.69 -14.47 -4.79
N PRO A 36 -2.97 -15.32 -5.78
CA PRO A 36 -3.93 -15.01 -6.85
C PRO A 36 -5.31 -14.60 -6.31
N GLU A 37 -5.77 -15.23 -5.23
CA GLU A 37 -7.07 -14.93 -4.59
C GLU A 37 -7.07 -13.54 -3.97
N ALA A 38 -5.95 -13.12 -3.38
CA ALA A 38 -5.82 -11.79 -2.81
C ALA A 38 -5.89 -10.69 -3.89
N HIS A 39 -5.31 -10.96 -5.06
CA HIS A 39 -5.29 -10.07 -6.22
C HIS A 39 -6.63 -10.00 -6.97
N ASN A 40 -7.37 -11.12 -7.02
CA ASN A 40 -8.65 -11.22 -7.72
C ASN A 40 -9.86 -10.76 -6.89
N GLY A 41 -9.67 -10.50 -5.59
CA GLY A 41 -10.72 -10.00 -4.71
C GLY A 41 -11.12 -8.54 -4.99
N SER A 42 -12.18 -8.08 -4.32
CA SER A 42 -12.68 -6.70 -4.44
C SER A 42 -11.57 -5.66 -4.23
N ARG A 43 -11.58 -4.58 -5.03
CA ARG A 43 -10.66 -3.45 -4.87
C ARG A 43 -10.90 -2.67 -3.56
N LEU A 44 -12.07 -2.85 -2.95
CA LEU A 44 -12.39 -2.27 -1.65
C LEU A 44 -11.96 -3.23 -0.55
N THR A 45 -11.12 -2.74 0.36
CA THR A 45 -10.79 -3.45 1.59
C THR A 45 -11.92 -3.26 2.58
N VAL A 46 -12.45 -4.36 3.13
CA VAL A 46 -13.49 -4.34 4.17
C VAL A 46 -12.89 -4.48 5.56
N ASN A 47 -13.67 -4.21 6.60
CA ASN A 47 -13.26 -4.54 7.96
C ASN A 47 -13.05 -6.06 8.09
N HIS A 48 -11.94 -6.46 8.72
CA HIS A 48 -11.52 -7.86 8.86
C HIS A 48 -11.34 -8.62 7.53
N ASP A 49 -10.85 -7.94 6.49
CA ASP A 49 -10.54 -8.56 5.19
C ASP A 49 -9.49 -9.68 5.33
N SER A 50 -9.86 -10.90 4.94
CA SER A 50 -9.04 -12.11 5.05
C SER A 50 -7.75 -12.07 4.22
N ARG A 51 -7.67 -11.16 3.25
CA ARG A 51 -6.48 -10.97 2.41
C ARG A 51 -5.37 -10.20 3.12
N VAL A 52 -5.64 -9.63 4.29
CA VAL A 52 -4.69 -8.85 5.08
C VAL A 52 -3.87 -9.76 5.99
N THR A 53 -2.54 -9.63 5.99
CA THR A 53 -1.70 -10.41 6.91
C THR A 53 -1.79 -9.86 8.34
N THR A 54 -1.45 -10.67 9.34
CA THR A 54 -1.46 -10.26 10.75
C THR A 54 -0.58 -9.02 11.00
N PHE A 55 0.66 -9.02 10.50
CA PHE A 55 1.52 -7.83 10.57
C PHE A 55 1.00 -6.70 9.67
N GLY A 56 0.39 -7.02 8.53
CA GLY A 56 -0.24 -6.04 7.64
C GLY A 56 -1.38 -5.27 8.32
N SER A 57 -2.18 -5.95 9.15
CA SER A 57 -3.23 -5.34 9.97
C SER A 57 -2.65 -4.34 10.97
N TRP A 58 -1.58 -4.73 11.69
CA TRP A 58 -0.87 -3.84 12.61
C TRP A 58 -0.27 -2.61 11.91
N LEU A 59 0.33 -2.79 10.73
CA LEU A 59 0.88 -1.69 9.94
C LEU A 59 -0.20 -0.69 9.50
N ARG A 60 -1.42 -1.17 9.19
CA ARG A 60 -2.56 -0.31 8.87
C ARG A 60 -3.10 0.42 10.10
N ALA A 61 -3.24 -0.29 11.22
CA ALA A 61 -3.74 0.29 12.48
C ALA A 61 -2.84 1.43 12.97
N THR A 62 -1.52 1.28 12.82
CA THR A 62 -0.53 2.30 13.19
C THR A 62 -0.25 3.33 12.09
N LYS A 63 -0.84 3.18 10.89
CA LYS A 63 -0.52 3.93 9.66
C LYS A 63 0.95 3.86 9.22
N THR A 64 1.72 2.96 9.80
CA THR A 64 3.13 2.72 9.45
C THR A 64 3.26 2.21 8.01
N ASN A 65 2.22 1.57 7.46
CA ASN A 65 2.20 1.14 6.06
C ASN A 65 2.40 2.29 5.06
N GLU A 66 2.15 3.54 5.47
CA GLU A 66 2.23 4.73 4.63
C GLU A 66 3.59 5.43 4.69
N LEU A 67 4.50 5.02 5.59
CA LEU A 67 5.84 5.60 5.68
C LEU A 67 6.60 5.64 4.34
N PRO A 68 6.52 4.61 3.47
CA PRO A 68 7.17 4.66 2.17
C PRO A 68 6.65 5.78 1.25
N GLN A 69 5.44 6.32 1.47
CA GLN A 69 4.90 7.44 0.69
C GLN A 69 5.73 8.72 0.86
N ARG A 70 6.51 8.84 1.96
CA ARG A 70 7.45 9.95 2.14
C ARG A 70 8.48 9.99 1.01
N TRP A 71 8.84 8.84 0.43
CA TRP A 71 9.68 8.81 -0.76
C TRP A 71 9.00 9.48 -1.95
N ASN A 72 7.72 9.18 -2.22
CA ASN A 72 6.95 9.85 -3.28
C ASN A 72 6.90 11.37 -3.07
N VAL A 73 6.84 11.84 -1.82
CA VAL A 73 6.93 13.27 -1.49
C VAL A 73 8.31 13.85 -1.80
N LEU A 74 9.38 13.14 -1.41
CA LEU A 74 10.76 13.57 -1.65
C LEU A 74 11.10 13.69 -3.15
N ILE A 75 10.58 12.79 -3.98
CA ILE A 75 10.80 12.81 -5.44
C ILE A 75 9.78 13.68 -6.20
N GLY A 76 8.86 14.36 -5.48
CA GLY A 76 7.92 15.31 -6.06
C GLY A 76 6.69 14.71 -6.75
N GLU A 77 6.41 13.42 -6.57
CA GLU A 77 5.20 12.76 -7.10
C GLU A 77 3.96 13.07 -6.24
N MET A 78 4.16 13.33 -4.95
CA MET A 78 3.11 13.66 -3.97
C MET A 78 3.46 14.89 -3.13
N SER A 79 2.45 15.49 -2.51
CA SER A 79 2.61 16.48 -1.44
C SER A 79 2.35 15.85 -0.08
N LEU A 80 2.98 16.38 0.97
CA LEU A 80 2.67 15.99 2.36
C LEU A 80 1.21 16.31 2.73
N VAL A 81 0.69 17.41 2.18
CA VAL A 81 -0.71 17.83 2.32
C VAL A 81 -1.28 18.08 0.94
N GLY A 82 -2.36 17.37 0.60
CA GLY A 82 -3.01 17.46 -0.71
C GLY A 82 -4.27 16.59 -0.79
N PRO A 83 -5.04 16.74 -1.88
CA PRO A 83 -6.22 15.91 -2.13
C PRO A 83 -5.84 14.43 -2.26
N ARG A 84 -6.74 13.55 -1.82
CA ARG A 84 -6.61 12.09 -1.94
C ARG A 84 -7.25 11.55 -3.20
#